data_AF-A0A6D0PD49-F1
#
_entry.id   AF-A0A6D0PD49-F1
#
_cell.length_a   1.000
_cell.length_b   1.000
_cell.length_c   1.000
_cell.angle_alpha   90.00
_cell.angle_beta   90.00
_cell.angle_gamma   90.00
#
_symmetry.space_group_name_H-M   'P 1'
#
loop_
_entity.id
_entity.type
_entity.pdbx_description
1 polymer ?
#
loop_
_entity_poly.entity_id
_entity_poly.type
_entity_poly.pdbx_seq_one_letter_code
_entity_poly.pdbx_strand_id
1 'polypeptide(L)' 'MKPTDLTPGQRVLITPELGPKTPLHGTFLRRVPRQCGRAAYSVFRIDEFVEQNGPDDKGDTPMSDSCISRRVQPLEVRT' A
#
# COMPACT_ATOMS: atom_id res chain seq x y z
N MET A 1 6.25 9.35 -5.55
CA MET A 1 5.33 10.18 -4.74
C MET A 1 5.75 10.23 -3.27
N LYS A 2 5.29 11.17 -2.44
CA LYS A 2 5.56 11.10 -0.99
C LYS A 2 4.43 10.31 -0.29
N PRO A 3 4.74 9.45 0.68
CA PRO A 3 3.73 8.69 1.43
C PRO A 3 2.72 9.59 2.17
N THR A 4 3.14 10.80 2.53
CA THR A 4 2.30 11.80 3.19
C THR A 4 1.23 12.41 2.30
N ASP A 5 1.32 12.21 0.98
CA ASP A 5 0.36 12.74 0.02
C ASP A 5 -0.87 11.81 -0.14
N LEU A 6 -0.84 10.61 0.48
CA LEU A 6 -1.93 9.65 0.45
C LEU A 6 -2.99 9.98 1.50
N THR A 7 -4.25 9.89 1.11
CA THR A 7 -5.40 10.02 2.02
C THR A 7 -5.99 8.65 2.36
N PRO A 8 -6.40 8.39 3.62
CA PRO A 8 -7.09 7.15 3.98
C PRO A 8 -8.29 6.88 3.05
N GLY A 9 -8.38 5.65 2.53
CA GLY A 9 -9.38 5.25 1.55
C GLY A 9 -8.98 5.51 0.09
N GLN A 10 -7.86 6.19 -0.17
CA GLN A 10 -7.40 6.45 -1.53
C GLN A 10 -7.01 5.16 -2.25
N ARG A 11 -7.53 5.00 -3.47
CA ARG A 11 -7.18 3.90 -4.37
C ARG A 11 -5.82 4.14 -5.01
N VAL A 12 -5.02 3.08 -5.08
CA VAL A 12 -3.67 3.12 -5.61
C VAL A 12 -3.41 1.91 -6.50
N LEU A 13 -2.47 2.07 -7.43
CA LEU A 13 -1.79 0.98 -8.11
C LEU A 13 -0.42 0.76 -7.48
N ILE A 14 -0.07 -0.51 -7.29
CA ILE A 14 1.18 -0.95 -6.67
C ILE A 14 1.93 -1.84 -7.66
N THR A 15 3.09 -1.40 -8.12
CA THR A 15 3.95 -2.22 -8.98
C THR A 15 4.72 -3.24 -8.13
N PRO A 16 4.61 -4.56 -8.39
CA PRO A 16 5.38 -5.57 -7.68
C PRO A 16 6.89 -5.41 -7.87
N GLU A 17 7.65 -5.65 -6.80
CA GLU A 17 9.12 -5.67 -6.90
C GLU A 17 9.61 -6.94 -7.58
N LEU A 18 9.05 -8.07 -7.17
CA LEU A 18 9.39 -9.41 -7.63
C LEU A 18 8.22 -10.01 -8.40
N GLY A 19 8.53 -10.87 -9.38
CA GLY A 19 7.52 -11.56 -10.18
C GLY A 19 6.93 -10.71 -11.32
N PRO A 20 5.74 -11.10 -11.83
CA PRO A 20 5.07 -10.42 -12.92
C PRO A 20 4.87 -8.93 -12.59
N LYS A 21 5.18 -8.05 -13.54
CA LYS A 21 5.06 -6.59 -13.37
C LYS A 21 3.63 -6.07 -13.53
N THR A 22 2.64 -6.95 -13.39
CA THR A 22 1.23 -6.58 -13.38
C THR A 22 0.94 -5.72 -12.14
N PRO A 23 0.43 -4.49 -12.31
CA PRO A 23 0.08 -3.64 -11.17
C PRO A 23 -1.00 -4.32 -10.29
N LEU A 24 -0.81 -4.23 -8.99
CA LEU A 24 -1.77 -4.67 -7.98
C LEU A 24 -2.65 -3.50 -7.56
N HIS A 25 -3.90 -3.79 -7.22
CA HIS A 25 -4.85 -2.80 -6.75
C HIS A 25 -4.82 -2.73 -5.24
N GLY A 26 -4.77 -1.51 -4.70
CA GLY A 26 -4.79 -1.33 -3.27
C GLY A 26 -5.53 -0.11 -2.80
N THR A 27 -5.77 -0.10 -1.50
CA THR A 27 -6.34 1.02 -0.76
C THR A 27 -5.37 1.44 0.33
N PHE A 28 -4.98 2.71 0.35
CA PHE A 28 -4.20 3.24 1.46
C PHE A 28 -5.09 3.32 2.71
N LEU A 29 -4.69 2.67 3.80
CA LEU A 29 -5.46 2.68 5.04
C LEU A 29 -4.96 3.78 5.99
N ARG A 30 -3.66 3.80 6.26
CA ARG A 30 -3.04 4.73 7.20
C ARG A 30 -1.52 4.72 7.10
N ARG A 31 -0.90 5.78 7.62
CA ARG A 31 0.54 5.84 7.90
C ARG A 31 0.80 5.64 9.39
N VAL A 32 1.81 4.84 9.71
CA VAL A 32 2.35 4.68 11.07
C VAL A 32 3.62 5.52 11.18
N PRO A 33 3.67 6.50 12.08
CA PRO A 33 4.87 7.31 12.29
C PRO A 33 6.00 6.44 12.86
N ARG A 34 7.23 6.95 12.74
CA ARG A 34 8.42 6.29 13.31
C ARG A 34 8.21 6.03 14.80
N GLN A 35 8.51 4.83 15.25
CA GLN A 35 8.50 4.43 16.66
C GLN A 35 9.93 4.10 17.11
N CYS A 36 10.15 3.96 18.42
CA CYS A 36 11.47 3.59 18.94
C CYS A 36 11.93 2.26 18.29
N GLY A 37 13.07 2.30 17.61
CA GLY A 37 13.63 1.15 16.89
C GLY A 37 12.89 0.71 15.61
N ARG A 38 11.84 1.42 15.17
CA ARG A 38 11.03 1.05 13.98
C ARG A 38 10.84 2.23 13.04
N ALA A 39 11.25 2.06 11.78
CA ALA A 39 11.03 3.06 10.74
C ALA A 39 9.52 3.29 10.51
N ALA A 40 9.18 4.47 9.99
CA ALA A 40 7.81 4.75 9.56
C ALA A 40 7.43 3.82 8.38
N TYR A 41 6.16 3.44 8.33
CA TYR A 41 5.60 2.64 7.24
C TYR A 41 4.14 3.00 7.03
N SER A 42 3.61 2.64 5.88
CA SER A 42 2.17 2.77 5.59
C SER A 42 1.54 1.40 5.42
N VAL A 43 0.25 1.31 5.71
CA VAL A 43 -0.53 0.07 5.55
C VAL A 43 -1.48 0.25 4.38
N PHE A 44 -1.43 -0.72 3.47
CA PHE A 44 -2.32 -0.81 2.33
C PHE A 44 -3.13 -2.09 2.43
N ARG A 45 -4.41 -2.06 2.05
CA ARG A 45 -5.14 -3.27 1.73
C ARG A 45 -4.90 -3.57 0.26
N ILE A 46 -4.31 -4.72 -0.06
CA ILE A 46 -4.06 -5.18 -1.43
C ILE A 46 -5.15 -6.17 -1.80
N ASP A 47 -5.94 -5.84 -2.81
CA ASP A 47 -7.13 -6.60 -3.17
C ASP A 47 -6.76 -8.03 -3.60
N GLU A 48 -5.66 -8.20 -4.32
CA GLU A 48 -5.16 -9.50 -4.77
C GLU A 48 -4.61 -10.39 -3.64
N PHE A 49 -4.38 -9.85 -2.43
CA PHE A 49 -3.92 -10.61 -1.26
C PHE A 49 -5.04 -10.90 -0.26
N VAL A 50 -6.26 -10.41 -0.52
CA VAL A 50 -7.43 -10.75 0.30
C VAL A 50 -7.66 -12.26 0.24
N GLU A 51 -7.91 -12.85 1.40
CA GLU A 51 -8.13 -14.28 1.62
C GLU A 51 -6.94 -15.21 1.26
N GLN A 52 -5.77 -14.66 0.93
CA GLN A 52 -4.61 -15.44 0.48
C GLN A 52 -4.12 -16.43 1.56
N ASN A 53 -4.19 -16.05 2.83
CA ASN A 53 -3.83 -16.90 3.97
C ASN A 53 -5.04 -17.42 4.76
N GLY A 54 -6.23 -17.46 4.14
CA GLY A 54 -7.49 -17.90 4.74
C GLY A 54 -8.55 -16.79 4.79
N PRO A 55 -9.81 -17.13 5.12
CA PRO A 55 -10.98 -16.24 4.95
C PRO A 55 -10.94 -14.94 5.76
N ASP A 56 -10.11 -14.87 6.81
CA ASP A 56 -9.96 -13.66 7.64
C ASP A 56 -8.80 -12.74 7.16
N ASP A 57 -8.06 -13.15 6.13
CA ASP A 57 -6.97 -12.34 5.59
C ASP A 57 -7.52 -11.15 4.80
N LYS A 58 -7.28 -9.96 5.33
CA LYS A 58 -7.74 -8.71 4.73
C LYS A 58 -6.78 -8.19 3.64
N GLY A 59 -5.66 -8.85 3.39
CA GLY A 59 -4.61 -8.37 2.48
C GLY A 59 -3.89 -7.12 3.00
N ASP A 60 -3.93 -6.86 4.30
CA ASP A 60 -3.34 -5.68 4.92
C ASP A 60 -1.80 -5.81 4.93
N THR A 61 -1.15 -5.05 4.06
CA THR A 61 0.28 -5.15 3.78
C THR A 61 1.03 -3.88 4.22
N PRO A 62 2.03 -3.99 5.13
CA PRO A 62 2.89 -2.86 5.47
C PRO A 62 3.92 -2.59 4.38
N MET A 63 4.09 -1.32 4.01
CA MET A 63 5.07 -0.87 3.02
C MET A 63 5.90 0.28 3.56
N SER A 64 7.21 0.26 3.31
CA SER A 64 8.10 1.35 3.69
C SER A 64 7.92 2.58 2.78
N ASP A 65 8.36 3.74 3.26
CA ASP A 65 8.36 4.98 2.49
C ASP A 65 9.16 4.85 1.17
N SER A 66 10.23 4.02 1.16
CA SER A 66 11.01 3.73 -0.06
C SER A 66 10.24 2.90 -1.09
N CYS A 67 9.44 1.93 -0.65
CA CYS A 67 8.59 1.15 -1.55
C CYS A 67 7.51 2.04 -2.17
N ILE A 68 6.85 2.85 -1.34
CA ILE A 68 5.76 3.74 -1.77
C ILE A 68 6.26 4.73 -2.81
N SER A 69 7.38 5.40 -2.54
CA SER A 69 7.90 6.44 -3.44
C SER A 69 8.22 5.96 -4.85
N ARG A 70 8.57 4.68 -5.02
CA ARG A 70 9.01 4.07 -6.28
C ARG A 70 7.92 3.28 -7.00
N ARG A 71 6.94 2.74 -6.27
CA ARG A 71 6.06 1.69 -6.78
C ARG A 71 4.58 1.96 -6.61
N VAL A 72 4.21 2.98 -5.84
CA VAL A 72 2.82 3.33 -5.60
C VAL A 72 2.45 4.53 -6.45
N GLN A 73 1.32 4.41 -7.15
CA GLN A 73 0.72 5.47 -7.94
C GLN A 73 -0.73 5.67 -7.47
N PRO A 74 -1.13 6.88 -7.07
CA PRO A 74 -2.53 7.14 -6.75
C PRO A 74 -3.38 7.02 -8.01
N LEU A 75 -4.50 6.33 -7.92
CA LEU A 75 -5.55 6.42 -8.93
C LEU A 75 -6.31 7.70 -8.64
N GLU A 76 -6.21 8.69 -9.53
CA GLU A 76 -6.94 9.94 -9.37
C GLU A 76 -8.43 9.64 -9.18
N VAL A 77 -9.00 10.13 -8.08
CA VAL A 77 -10.45 10.22 -7.95
C VAL A 77 -10.85 11.37 -8.86
N ARG A 78 -11.28 11.06 -10.09
CA ARG A 78 -11.99 12.03 -10.93
C ARG A 78 -13.17 12.53 -10.09
N THR A 79 -13.06 13.78 -9.65
CA THR A 79 -14.15 14.51 -8.98
C THR A 79 -15.00 15.19 -10.04
#